data_AF-A0A3B0UDF7-F1
#
_entry.id   AF-A0A3B0UDF7-F1
#
_cell.length_a   1.000
_cell.length_b   1.000
_cell.length_c   1.000
_cell.angle_alpha   90.00
_cell.angle_beta   90.00
_cell.angle_gamma   90.00
#
_symmetry.space_group_name_H-M   'P 1'
#
loop_
_entity.id
_entity.type
_entity.pdbx_description
1 polymer ?
#
loop_
_entity_poly.entity_id
_entity_poly.type
_entity_poly.pdbx_seq_one_letter_code
_entity_poly.pdbx_strand_id
1 'polypeptide(L)'
;DKVVAAAESYIGLVEFGVGLLPGGAGTKEMTLRAAATFKDGDVQLNRLREHFLAIAMAKVSTSAYEAFDLDILKPGKDLVVVNRDRQIATAKRYALQMVKDGYTQPTPQKVKVLGKQSLGMFLVGTDAMEKGFYISEHDKLIGNKIAYVMSGGDLSEPTYVSEQYLLDLEREAFLSLLTEKKTLQRIEHTLKTGKPLRN
;
A
#
# COMPACT_ATOMS: atom_id res chain seq x y z
N ASP A 1 7.82 -13.13 -3.68
CA ASP A 1 7.69 -14.59 -3.41
C ASP A 1 8.05 -15.00 -2.01
N LYS A 2 9.11 -14.44 -1.42
CA LYS A 2 9.40 -14.60 0.00
C LYS A 2 10.21 -13.41 0.49
N VAL A 3 9.90 -12.91 1.67
CA VAL A 3 10.70 -11.92 2.40
C VAL A 3 11.38 -12.61 3.59
N VAL A 4 12.65 -12.31 3.80
CA VAL A 4 13.41 -12.68 5.00
C VAL A 4 13.84 -11.40 5.69
N ALA A 5 13.03 -10.96 6.65
CA ALA A 5 13.22 -9.69 7.36
C ALA A 5 14.04 -9.89 8.65
N ALA A 6 14.84 -8.90 9.02
CA ALA A 6 15.46 -8.85 10.35
C ALA A 6 14.41 -8.41 11.37
N ALA A 7 14.43 -8.93 12.60
CA ALA A 7 13.43 -8.60 13.62
C ALA A 7 13.24 -7.09 13.86
N GLU A 8 14.33 -6.33 13.80
CA GLU A 8 14.41 -4.86 13.96
C GLU A 8 14.05 -4.04 12.70
N SER A 9 13.48 -4.66 11.67
CA SER A 9 13.19 -3.96 10.41
C SER A 9 12.02 -2.97 10.57
N TYR A 10 12.22 -1.75 10.07
CA TYR A 10 11.16 -0.76 9.91
C TYR A 10 10.58 -0.85 8.51
N ILE A 11 9.28 -1.14 8.39
CA ILE A 11 8.64 -1.42 7.10
C ILE A 11 7.32 -0.67 6.99
N GLY A 12 7.12 0.08 5.91
CA GLY A 12 5.90 0.85 5.65
C GLY A 12 5.88 1.47 4.26
N LEU A 13 4.71 1.96 3.87
CA LEU A 13 4.50 2.74 2.65
C LEU A 13 4.37 4.22 3.03
N VAL A 14 5.49 4.95 2.94
CA VAL A 14 5.67 6.28 3.55
C VAL A 14 5.52 7.43 2.56
N GLU A 15 5.25 7.14 1.29
CA GLU A 15 5.18 8.09 0.19
C GLU A 15 4.17 9.22 0.45
N PHE A 16 3.11 8.94 1.22
CA PHE A 16 2.13 9.95 1.63
C PHE A 16 2.78 11.14 2.35
N GLY A 17 3.79 10.88 3.19
CA GLY A 17 4.51 11.91 3.94
C GLY A 17 5.27 12.91 3.06
N VAL A 18 5.61 12.53 1.82
CA VAL A 18 6.29 13.42 0.85
C VAL A 18 5.35 13.94 -0.24
N GLY A 19 4.05 13.72 -0.11
CA GLY A 19 3.05 14.22 -1.05
C GLY A 19 2.67 13.26 -2.17
N LEU A 20 2.98 11.97 -2.04
CA LEU A 20 2.79 10.97 -3.09
C LEU A 20 1.94 9.79 -2.59
N LEU A 21 1.42 8.98 -3.50
CA LEU A 21 0.98 7.62 -3.17
C LEU A 21 2.12 6.62 -3.48
N PRO A 22 2.07 5.39 -2.96
CA PRO A 22 3.06 4.37 -3.30
C PRO A 22 2.96 3.97 -4.78
N GLY A 23 3.87 4.48 -5.61
CA GLY A 23 3.88 4.29 -7.07
C GLY A 23 4.72 3.11 -7.59
N GLY A 24 5.29 2.32 -6.68
CA GLY A 24 6.10 1.14 -6.97
C GLY A 24 5.32 -0.17 -6.86
N ALA A 25 4.06 -0.20 -7.31
CA ALA A 25 3.06 -1.26 -7.10
C ALA A 25 2.53 -1.38 -5.66
N GLY A 26 2.91 -0.49 -4.74
CA GLY A 26 2.53 -0.58 -3.33
C GLY A 26 1.02 -0.43 -3.10
N THR A 27 0.38 0.48 -3.83
CA THR A 27 -1.07 0.68 -3.73
C THR A 27 -1.79 -0.53 -4.32
N LYS A 28 -1.34 -0.99 -5.49
CA LYS A 28 -1.86 -2.21 -6.14
C LYS A 28 -1.75 -3.44 -5.23
N GLU A 29 -0.58 -3.66 -4.63
CA GLU A 29 -0.32 -4.81 -3.76
C GLU A 29 -1.22 -4.80 -2.52
N MET A 30 -1.43 -3.63 -1.90
CA MET A 30 -2.33 -3.51 -0.76
C MET A 30 -3.79 -3.73 -1.15
N THR A 31 -4.21 -3.32 -2.34
CA THR A 31 -5.55 -3.65 -2.88
C THR A 31 -5.71 -5.14 -3.13
N LEU A 32 -4.73 -5.78 -3.79
CA LEU A 32 -4.72 -7.23 -4.03
C LEU A 32 -4.81 -8.01 -2.72
N ARG A 33 -4.05 -7.60 -1.72
CA ARG A 33 -4.03 -8.19 -0.38
C ARG A 33 -5.36 -8.05 0.35
N ALA A 34 -5.94 -6.85 0.35
CA ALA A 34 -7.27 -6.64 0.90
C ALA A 34 -8.30 -7.55 0.22
N ALA A 35 -8.28 -7.59 -1.12
CA ALA A 35 -9.21 -8.40 -1.92
C ALA A 35 -9.08 -9.90 -1.64
N ALA A 36 -7.87 -10.40 -1.39
CA ALA A 36 -7.64 -11.80 -1.03
C ALA A 36 -8.27 -12.22 0.32
N THR A 37 -8.64 -11.25 1.17
CA THR A 37 -9.34 -11.52 2.45
C THR A 37 -10.87 -11.47 2.33
N PHE A 38 -11.40 -11.09 1.17
CA PHE A 38 -12.84 -10.97 0.97
C PHE A 38 -13.51 -12.34 1.04
N LYS A 39 -14.58 -12.42 1.84
CA LYS A 39 -15.47 -13.57 1.93
C LYS A 39 -16.88 -13.12 1.62
N ASP A 40 -17.68 -14.03 1.09
CA ASP A 40 -19.10 -13.76 0.85
C ASP A 40 -19.83 -13.68 2.20
N GLY A 41 -20.70 -12.67 2.35
CA GLY A 41 -21.38 -12.35 3.60
C GLY A 41 -20.60 -11.44 4.57
N ASP A 42 -19.30 -11.25 4.37
CA ASP A 42 -18.49 -10.33 5.18
C ASP A 42 -18.54 -8.89 4.65
N VAL A 43 -18.30 -7.92 5.54
CA VAL A 43 -18.20 -6.49 5.17
C VAL A 43 -16.84 -6.21 4.50
N GLN A 44 -16.75 -6.47 3.19
CA GLN A 44 -15.54 -6.31 2.36
C GLN A 44 -14.96 -4.88 2.42
N LEU A 45 -15.83 -3.86 2.56
CA LEU A 45 -15.43 -2.46 2.71
C LEU A 45 -14.49 -2.23 3.89
N ASN A 46 -14.71 -2.91 5.02
CA ASN A 46 -13.88 -2.73 6.21
C ASN A 46 -12.45 -3.22 5.99
N ARG A 47 -12.29 -4.35 5.30
CA ARG A 47 -10.98 -4.91 4.95
C ARG A 47 -10.20 -3.99 4.01
N LEU A 48 -10.87 -3.45 2.99
CA LEU A 48 -10.24 -2.48 2.09
C LEU A 48 -9.87 -1.19 2.82
N ARG A 49 -10.73 -0.74 3.75
CA ARG A 49 -10.49 0.45 4.58
C ARG A 49 -9.27 0.31 5.48
N GLU A 50 -9.04 -0.85 6.08
CA GLU A 50 -7.84 -1.09 6.91
C GLU A 50 -6.54 -0.87 6.10
N HIS A 51 -6.49 -1.38 4.87
CA HIS A 51 -5.35 -1.22 3.97
C HIS A 51 -5.22 0.22 3.47
N PHE A 52 -6.34 0.87 3.15
CA PHE A 52 -6.38 2.29 2.80
C PHE A 52 -5.78 3.15 3.92
N LEU A 53 -6.20 2.93 5.16
CA LEU A 53 -5.69 3.68 6.32
C LEU A 53 -4.21 3.41 6.57
N ALA A 54 -3.71 2.20 6.30
CA ALA A 54 -2.28 1.91 6.40
C ALA A 54 -1.44 2.81 5.47
N ILE A 55 -1.89 3.00 4.22
CA ILE A 55 -1.23 3.88 3.24
C ILE A 55 -1.47 5.35 3.56
N ALA A 56 -2.73 5.76 3.72
CA ALA A 56 -3.11 7.17 3.88
C ALA A 56 -2.59 7.80 5.18
N MET A 57 -2.28 6.99 6.18
CA MET A 57 -1.64 7.44 7.42
C MET A 57 -0.13 7.21 7.45
N ALA A 58 0.47 6.70 6.35
CA ALA A 58 1.87 6.31 6.27
C ALA A 58 2.31 5.43 7.47
N LYS A 59 1.51 4.41 7.81
CA LYS A 59 1.83 3.53 8.95
C LYS A 59 3.13 2.79 8.67
N VAL A 60 4.02 2.80 9.66
CA VAL A 60 5.31 2.11 9.63
C VAL A 60 5.34 1.14 10.79
N SER A 61 5.63 -0.12 10.49
CA SER A 61 5.95 -1.12 11.51
C SER A 61 7.31 -0.80 12.14
N THR A 62 7.40 -0.91 13.46
CA THR A 62 8.63 -0.72 14.23
C THR A 62 9.42 -2.01 14.43
N SER A 63 8.86 -3.13 13.97
CA SER A 63 9.51 -4.44 13.92
C SER A 63 8.96 -5.26 12.76
N ALA A 64 9.71 -6.27 12.31
CA ALA A 64 9.22 -7.20 11.30
C ALA A 64 8.00 -8.00 11.76
N TYR A 65 7.78 -8.17 13.07
CA TYR A 65 6.58 -8.83 13.58
C TYR A 65 5.33 -7.97 13.39
N GLU A 66 5.42 -6.68 13.68
CA GLU A 66 4.32 -5.73 13.46
C GLU A 66 4.00 -5.56 11.96
N ALA A 67 4.97 -5.79 11.07
CA ALA A 67 4.74 -5.74 9.63
C ALA A 67 3.76 -6.82 9.12
N PHE A 68 3.50 -7.89 9.88
CA PHE A 68 2.42 -8.84 9.57
C PHE A 68 1.03 -8.25 9.87
N ASP A 69 0.90 -7.43 10.91
CA ASP A 69 -0.37 -6.78 11.28
C ASP A 69 -0.79 -5.71 10.25
N LEU A 70 0.18 -5.09 9.59
CA LEU A 70 -0.03 -4.17 8.47
C LEU A 70 -0.25 -4.89 7.12
N ASP A 71 -0.26 -6.22 7.12
CA ASP A 71 -0.30 -7.07 5.93
C ASP A 71 0.82 -6.79 4.90
N ILE A 72 1.94 -6.18 5.35
CA ILE A 72 3.11 -5.95 4.51
C ILE A 72 3.91 -7.25 4.36
N LEU A 73 4.14 -7.95 5.47
CA LEU A 73 4.62 -9.32 5.50
C LEU A 73 3.45 -10.30 5.61
N LYS A 74 3.59 -11.49 5.04
CA LYS A 74 2.52 -12.49 4.95
C LYS A 74 2.81 -13.70 5.84
N PRO A 75 1.93 -14.02 6.82
CA PRO A 75 2.11 -15.20 7.67
C PRO A 75 2.19 -16.48 6.84
N GLY A 76 3.02 -17.43 7.28
CA GLY A 76 3.24 -18.70 6.56
C GLY A 76 4.10 -18.58 5.28
N LYS A 77 4.27 -17.36 4.74
CA LYS A 77 5.10 -17.09 3.56
C LYS A 77 6.41 -16.43 3.95
N ASP A 78 6.39 -15.35 4.72
CA ASP A 78 7.57 -14.56 5.05
C ASP A 78 8.20 -15.00 6.38
N LEU A 79 9.49 -14.70 6.56
CA LEU A 79 10.27 -15.15 7.71
C LEU A 79 10.93 -13.98 8.43
N VAL A 80 10.91 -14.02 9.75
CA VAL A 80 11.69 -13.11 10.60
C VAL A 80 12.94 -13.82 11.11
N VAL A 81 14.09 -13.16 10.97
CA VAL A 81 15.38 -13.61 11.51
C VAL A 81 15.79 -12.66 12.62
N VAL A 82 15.97 -13.20 13.84
CA VAL A 82 16.36 -12.41 15.01
C VAL A 82 17.83 -11.98 14.94
N ASN A 83 18.73 -12.89 14.54
CA ASN A 83 20.14 -12.54 14.37
C ASN A 83 20.39 -12.02 12.95
N ARG A 84 20.57 -10.70 12.82
CA ARG A 84 20.79 -10.01 11.54
C ARG A 84 21.97 -10.55 10.73
N ASP A 85 23.05 -11.00 11.37
CA ASP A 85 24.21 -11.57 10.68
C ASP A 85 23.86 -12.85 9.91
N ARG A 86 22.79 -13.55 10.32
CA ARG A 86 22.29 -14.76 9.65
C ARG A 86 21.23 -14.46 8.59
N GLN A 87 20.77 -13.22 8.44
CA GLN A 87 19.67 -12.87 7.54
C GLN A 87 19.98 -13.24 6.09
N ILE A 88 21.13 -12.78 5.56
CA ILE A 88 21.54 -13.02 4.17
C ILE A 88 21.76 -14.52 3.92
N ALA A 89 22.44 -15.21 4.84
CA ALA A 89 22.66 -16.66 4.72
C ALA A 89 21.32 -17.43 4.72
N THR A 90 20.36 -17.01 5.53
CA THR A 90 19.02 -17.58 5.58
C THR A 90 18.25 -17.31 4.30
N ALA A 91 18.27 -16.07 3.80
CA ALA A 91 17.64 -15.69 2.53
C ALA A 91 18.18 -16.51 1.36
N LYS A 92 19.51 -16.66 1.25
CA LYS A 92 20.16 -17.49 0.23
C LYS A 92 19.70 -18.95 0.29
N ARG A 93 19.62 -19.53 1.50
CA ARG A 93 19.15 -20.91 1.68
C ARG A 93 17.72 -21.10 1.19
N TYR A 94 16.81 -20.19 1.51
CA TYR A 94 15.43 -20.25 1.02
C TYR A 94 15.33 -20.04 -0.48
N ALA A 95 16.10 -19.12 -1.06
CA ALA A 95 16.12 -18.92 -2.51
C ALA A 95 16.57 -20.19 -3.25
N LEU A 96 17.64 -20.85 -2.77
CA LEU A 96 18.10 -22.13 -3.32
C LEU A 96 17.06 -23.24 -3.12
N GLN A 97 16.34 -23.25 -1.99
CA GLN A 97 15.27 -24.21 -1.75
C GLN A 97 14.12 -24.00 -2.72
N MET A 98 13.68 -22.76 -2.94
CA MET A 98 12.61 -22.43 -3.90
C MET A 98 12.96 -22.91 -5.31
N VAL A 99 14.22 -22.77 -5.75
CA VAL A 99 14.66 -23.32 -7.04
C VAL A 99 14.54 -24.84 -7.09
N LYS A 100 14.94 -25.54 -6.02
CA LYS A 100 14.82 -27.01 -5.92
C LYS A 100 13.37 -27.49 -5.90
N ASP A 101 12.50 -26.69 -5.29
CA ASP A 101 11.05 -26.94 -5.23
C ASP A 101 10.34 -26.61 -6.55
N GLY A 102 11.07 -26.15 -7.57
CA GLY A 102 10.53 -25.88 -8.91
C GLY A 102 9.84 -24.51 -9.02
N TYR A 103 10.31 -23.51 -8.27
CA TYR A 103 9.75 -22.16 -8.31
C TYR A 103 9.66 -21.59 -9.74
N THR A 104 8.49 -21.07 -10.07
CA THR A 104 8.20 -20.33 -11.30
C THR A 104 7.53 -19.00 -10.96
N GLN A 105 7.54 -18.06 -11.92
CA GLN A 105 6.86 -16.77 -11.75
C GLN A 105 5.37 -16.98 -11.42
N PRO A 106 4.83 -16.31 -10.37
CA PRO A 106 3.41 -16.37 -10.07
C PRO A 106 2.57 -15.90 -11.25
N THR A 107 1.48 -16.63 -11.53
CA THR A 107 0.51 -16.24 -12.55
C THR A 107 -0.16 -14.92 -12.14
N PRO A 108 -0.32 -13.95 -13.07
CA PRO A 108 -1.08 -12.74 -12.82
C PRO A 108 -2.48 -13.06 -12.31
N GLN A 109 -2.90 -12.36 -11.26
CA GLN A 109 -4.18 -12.59 -10.60
C GLN A 109 -5.22 -11.56 -11.05
N LYS A 110 -6.49 -11.92 -10.90
CA LYS A 110 -7.58 -10.94 -10.97
C LYS A 110 -7.86 -10.41 -9.57
N VAL A 111 -8.06 -9.10 -9.47
CA VAL A 111 -8.34 -8.41 -8.21
C VAL A 111 -9.80 -8.00 -8.18
N LYS A 112 -10.54 -8.40 -7.15
CA LYS A 112 -11.90 -7.90 -6.91
C LYS A 112 -11.83 -6.50 -6.33
N VAL A 113 -12.17 -5.50 -7.12
CA VAL A 113 -12.32 -4.10 -6.67
C VAL A 113 -13.78 -3.82 -6.36
N LEU A 114 -14.06 -2.83 -5.51
CA LEU A 114 -15.40 -2.54 -5.00
C LEU A 114 -16.07 -1.32 -5.65
N GLY A 115 -15.39 -0.66 -6.61
CA GLY A 115 -15.93 0.44 -7.40
C GLY A 115 -16.43 1.62 -6.57
N LYS A 116 -17.45 2.31 -7.10
CA LYS A 116 -18.05 3.53 -6.54
C LYS A 116 -18.50 3.41 -5.08
N GLN A 117 -18.92 2.22 -4.64
CA GLN A 117 -19.31 2.01 -3.24
C GLN A 117 -18.12 2.28 -2.29
N SER A 118 -16.96 1.69 -2.57
CA SER A 118 -15.75 1.93 -1.77
C SER A 118 -15.19 3.33 -1.96
N LEU A 119 -15.23 3.84 -3.19
CA LEU A 119 -14.73 5.19 -3.50
C LEU A 119 -15.51 6.24 -2.71
N GLY A 120 -16.84 6.18 -2.75
CA GLY A 120 -17.70 7.10 -2.01
C GLY A 120 -17.43 7.07 -0.49
N MET A 121 -17.27 5.88 0.09
CA MET A 121 -16.90 5.73 1.51
C MET A 121 -15.59 6.45 1.83
N PHE A 122 -14.55 6.28 1.00
CA PHE A 122 -13.26 6.93 1.21
C PHE A 122 -13.31 8.45 1.03
N LEU A 123 -13.98 8.93 -0.01
CA LEU A 123 -14.15 10.36 -0.26
C LEU A 123 -14.89 11.06 0.88
N VAL A 124 -15.95 10.44 1.42
CA VAL A 124 -16.64 10.97 2.60
C VAL A 124 -15.71 10.99 3.81
N GLY A 125 -14.88 9.97 3.98
CA GLY A 125 -13.90 9.90 5.06
C GLY A 125 -12.85 11.02 4.99
N THR A 126 -12.23 11.23 3.84
CA THR A 126 -11.23 12.29 3.64
C THR A 126 -11.85 13.69 3.74
N ASP A 127 -13.07 13.89 3.21
CA ASP A 127 -13.84 15.13 3.39
C ASP A 127 -14.12 15.42 4.87
N ALA A 128 -14.53 14.42 5.64
CA ALA A 128 -14.81 14.58 7.06
C ALA A 128 -13.53 14.92 7.85
N MET A 129 -12.41 14.29 7.52
CA MET A 129 -11.12 14.57 8.18
C MET A 129 -10.61 15.98 7.85
N GLU A 130 -10.76 16.43 6.60
CA GLU A 130 -10.34 17.76 6.17
C GLU A 130 -11.21 18.85 6.80
N LYS A 131 -12.55 18.70 6.76
CA LYS A 131 -13.48 19.62 7.45
C LYS A 131 -13.32 19.64 8.96
N GLY A 132 -12.85 18.52 9.54
CA GLY A 132 -12.49 18.42 10.95
C GLY A 132 -11.11 18.99 11.28
N PHE A 133 -10.39 19.57 10.32
CA PHE A 133 -9.03 20.09 10.46
C PHE A 133 -7.98 19.05 10.91
N TYR A 134 -8.24 17.76 10.68
CA TYR A 134 -7.29 16.67 10.98
C TYR A 134 -6.25 16.48 9.87
N ILE A 135 -6.59 16.83 8.64
CA ILE A 135 -5.72 16.74 7.46
C ILE A 135 -5.81 18.03 6.64
N SER A 136 -4.77 18.36 5.90
CA SER A 136 -4.80 19.49 4.96
C SER A 136 -5.60 19.16 3.69
N GLU A 137 -5.93 20.17 2.90
CA GLU A 137 -6.52 20.00 1.57
C GLU A 137 -5.62 19.14 0.66
N HIS A 138 -4.28 19.27 0.79
CA HIS A 138 -3.34 18.48 0.00
C HIS A 138 -3.31 17.01 0.43
N ASP A 139 -3.39 16.76 1.74
CA ASP A 139 -3.50 15.40 2.29
C ASP A 139 -4.79 14.73 1.81
N LYS A 140 -5.90 15.46 1.75
CA LYS A 140 -7.17 15.01 1.16
C LYS A 140 -7.02 14.69 -0.32
N LEU A 141 -6.34 15.53 -1.10
CA LEU A 141 -6.09 15.29 -2.53
C LEU A 141 -5.30 13.97 -2.75
N ILE A 142 -4.24 13.74 -1.98
CA ILE A 142 -3.46 12.49 -2.04
C ILE A 142 -4.30 11.30 -1.59
N GLY A 143 -5.04 11.43 -0.48
CA GLY A 143 -5.95 10.41 0.03
C GLY A 143 -7.02 10.02 -0.99
N ASN A 144 -7.57 10.98 -1.72
CA ASN A 144 -8.54 10.73 -2.79
C ASN A 144 -7.92 10.00 -3.98
N LYS A 145 -6.65 10.26 -4.32
CA LYS A 145 -5.93 9.50 -5.35
C LYS A 145 -5.67 8.06 -4.92
N ILE A 146 -5.27 7.82 -3.67
CA ILE A 146 -5.14 6.46 -3.12
C ILE A 146 -6.49 5.75 -3.16
N ALA A 147 -7.57 6.41 -2.72
CA ALA A 147 -8.92 5.88 -2.75
C ALA A 147 -9.33 5.47 -4.18
N TYR A 148 -9.08 6.33 -5.17
CA TYR A 148 -9.39 6.07 -6.56
C TYR A 148 -8.71 4.79 -7.08
N VAL A 149 -7.41 4.62 -6.83
CA VAL A 149 -6.68 3.42 -7.24
C VAL A 149 -7.23 2.18 -6.52
N MET A 150 -7.38 2.23 -5.20
CA MET A 150 -7.80 1.08 -4.39
C MET A 150 -9.26 0.64 -4.67
N SER A 151 -10.11 1.57 -5.07
CA SER A 151 -11.49 1.29 -5.50
C SER A 151 -11.59 0.75 -6.93
N GLY A 152 -10.49 0.74 -7.69
CA GLY A 152 -10.47 0.34 -9.08
C GLY A 152 -11.04 1.41 -10.02
N GLY A 153 -10.79 2.68 -9.72
CA GLY A 153 -11.21 3.82 -10.53
C GLY A 153 -12.71 4.12 -10.41
N ASP A 154 -13.33 4.52 -11.53
CA ASP A 154 -14.74 4.95 -11.58
C ASP A 154 -15.75 3.83 -11.91
N LEU A 155 -15.39 2.57 -11.65
CA LEU A 155 -16.26 1.42 -11.91
C LEU A 155 -17.54 1.50 -11.07
N SER A 156 -18.70 1.31 -11.71
CA SER A 156 -20.02 1.46 -11.06
C SER A 156 -20.30 0.41 -10.00
N GLU A 157 -19.71 -0.79 -10.14
CA GLU A 157 -20.00 -1.94 -9.30
C GLU A 157 -18.75 -2.79 -9.04
N PRO A 158 -18.79 -3.67 -8.01
CA PRO A 158 -17.69 -4.57 -7.73
C PRO A 158 -17.34 -5.44 -8.94
N THR A 159 -16.08 -5.39 -9.37
CA THR A 159 -15.63 -5.97 -10.64
C THR A 159 -14.28 -6.65 -10.44
N TYR A 160 -14.00 -7.70 -11.21
CA TYR A 160 -12.65 -8.29 -11.29
C TYR A 160 -11.82 -7.57 -12.36
N VAL A 161 -10.72 -6.96 -11.95
CA VAL A 161 -9.76 -6.28 -12.83
C VAL A 161 -8.42 -7.02 -12.85
N SER A 162 -7.57 -6.74 -13.85
CA SER A 162 -6.21 -7.27 -13.87
C SER A 162 -5.29 -6.48 -12.94
N GLU A 163 -4.17 -7.07 -12.53
CA GLU A 163 -3.12 -6.32 -11.83
C GLU A 163 -2.60 -5.13 -12.66
N GLN A 164 -2.48 -5.31 -13.98
CA GLN A 164 -2.05 -4.24 -14.89
C GLN A 164 -2.99 -3.03 -14.88
N TYR A 165 -4.30 -3.28 -14.79
CA TYR A 165 -5.29 -2.21 -14.68
C TYR A 165 -5.04 -1.33 -13.44
N LEU A 166 -4.78 -1.96 -12.29
CA LEU A 166 -4.45 -1.23 -11.06
C LEU A 166 -3.09 -0.51 -11.15
N LEU A 167 -2.09 -1.11 -11.79
CA LEU A 167 -0.79 -0.47 -12.04
C LEU A 167 -0.92 0.77 -12.93
N ASP A 168 -1.79 0.72 -13.95
CA ASP A 168 -2.02 1.87 -14.83
C ASP A 168 -2.70 3.02 -14.10
N LEU A 169 -3.68 2.72 -13.22
CA LEU A 169 -4.29 3.71 -12.33
C LEU A 169 -3.27 4.28 -11.33
N GLU A 170 -2.46 3.43 -10.70
CA GLU A 170 -1.42 3.83 -9.75
C GLU A 170 -0.41 4.76 -10.41
N ARG A 171 0.04 4.44 -11.63
CA ARG A 171 0.96 5.27 -12.41
C ARG A 171 0.37 6.63 -12.75
N GLU A 172 -0.88 6.69 -13.25
CA GLU A 172 -1.53 7.97 -13.55
C GLU A 172 -1.67 8.83 -12.29
N ALA A 173 -2.15 8.22 -11.20
CA ALA A 173 -2.33 8.90 -9.93
C ALA A 173 -0.99 9.42 -9.37
N PHE A 174 0.08 8.63 -9.48
CA PHE A 174 1.42 9.03 -9.05
C PHE A 174 1.97 10.19 -9.90
N LEU A 175 1.86 10.09 -11.23
CA LEU A 175 2.33 11.13 -12.15
C LEU A 175 1.56 12.44 -12.00
N SER A 176 0.24 12.37 -11.79
CA SER A 176 -0.56 13.57 -11.52
C SER A 176 -0.15 14.25 -10.23
N LEU A 177 0.13 13.52 -9.15
CA LEU A 177 0.64 14.12 -7.90
C LEU A 177 2.00 14.80 -8.07
N LEU A 178 2.86 14.35 -8.97
CA LEU A 178 4.13 15.01 -9.27
C LEU A 178 3.95 16.37 -9.96
N THR A 179 2.79 16.65 -10.54
CA THR A 179 2.47 17.96 -11.11
C THR A 179 2.04 18.99 -10.06
N GLU A 180 1.76 18.54 -8.84
CA GLU A 180 1.28 19.40 -7.76
C GLU A 180 2.41 20.20 -7.11
N LYS A 181 2.25 21.51 -7.04
CA LYS A 181 3.24 22.41 -6.42
C LYS A 181 3.55 22.03 -4.97
N LYS A 182 2.53 21.66 -4.18
CA LYS A 182 2.71 21.26 -2.78
C LYS A 182 3.49 19.96 -2.66
N THR A 183 3.28 19.00 -3.57
CA THR A 183 4.08 17.76 -3.62
C THR A 183 5.55 18.06 -3.89
N LEU A 184 5.85 18.90 -4.90
CA LEU A 184 7.23 19.30 -5.20
C LEU A 184 7.90 19.98 -4.00
N GLN A 185 7.17 20.84 -3.27
CA GLN A 185 7.66 21.47 -2.05
C GLN A 185 7.93 20.45 -0.93
N ARG A 186 7.06 19.46 -0.74
CA ARG A 186 7.24 18.40 0.27
C ARG A 186 8.45 17.53 -0.05
N ILE A 187 8.64 17.16 -1.32
CA ILE A 187 9.82 16.41 -1.79
C ILE A 187 11.09 17.22 -1.55
N GLU A 188 11.13 18.47 -2.01
CA GLU A 188 12.30 19.35 -1.85
C GLU A 188 12.65 19.54 -0.37
N HIS A 189 11.67 19.82 0.47
CA HIS A 189 11.88 19.98 1.91
C HIS A 189 12.43 18.70 2.54
N THR A 190 11.82 17.55 2.24
CA THR A 190 12.24 16.25 2.80
C THR A 190 13.67 15.91 2.39
N LEU A 191 14.04 16.14 1.13
CA LEU A 191 15.41 15.93 0.64
C LEU A 191 16.43 16.85 1.33
N LYS A 192 16.05 18.09 1.65
CA LYS A 192 16.92 19.07 2.32
C LYS A 192 17.06 18.84 3.82
N THR A 193 15.98 18.45 4.50
CA THR A 193 15.92 18.45 5.97
C THR A 193 15.86 17.03 6.58
N GLY A 194 15.55 16.02 5.75
CA GLY A 194 15.24 14.67 6.22
C GLY A 194 13.91 14.57 6.99
N LYS A 195 13.11 15.64 7.04
CA LYS A 195 11.84 15.70 7.79
C LYS A 195 10.66 15.94 6.86
N PRO A 196 9.47 15.36 7.12
CA PRO A 196 8.28 15.65 6.34
C PRO A 196 7.81 17.10 6.49
N LEU A 197 7.24 17.66 5.41
CA LEU A 197 6.54 18.94 5.40
C LEU A 197 5.03 18.69 5.32
N ARG A 198 4.25 19.34 6.19
CA ARG A 198 2.77 19.37 6.09
C ARG A 198 2.31 20.80 5.81
N ASN A 199 1.89 21.03 4.57
CA ASN A 199 1.40 22.29 3.99
C ASN A 199 0.15 22.07 3.14
#